data_AF-A0ABD3G1L4-F1
#
_entry.id   AF-A0ABD3G1L4-F1
#
_cell.length_a   1.000
_cell.length_b   1.000
_cell.length_c   1.000
_cell.angle_alpha   90.00
_cell.angle_beta   90.00
_cell.angle_gamma   90.00
#
_symmetry.space_group_name_H-M   'P 1'
#
loop_
_entity.id
_entity.type
_entity.pdbx_description
1 polymer ?
#
loop_
_entity_poly.entity_id
_entity_poly.type
_entity_poly.pdbx_seq_one_letter_code
_entity_poly.pdbx_strand_id
1 'polypeptide(L)'
;MAKYAVKSDEQHLASAHVLKENQTLLQKLVTQHQAVAQEDQNELGKINSRIDMISAEILQMKSETSLAVEKINTLKDTVNEIKPGTLVFDKDDLYPDWDVTGPAADHTVQYKKADLERLVDK
;
A
#
# COMPACT_ATOMS: atom_id res chain seq x y z
N MET A 1 -63.30 -30.35 -49.66
CA MET A 1 -62.44 -30.83 -48.57
C MET A 1 -60.95 -30.54 -48.79
N ALA A 2 -60.39 -30.71 -49.99
CA ALA A 2 -58.96 -30.46 -50.25
C ALA A 2 -58.43 -29.06 -49.85
N LYS A 3 -59.19 -27.98 -50.09
CA LYS A 3 -58.79 -26.61 -49.69
C LYS A 3 -58.67 -26.41 -48.17
N TYR A 4 -59.41 -27.18 -47.38
CA TYR A 4 -59.33 -27.11 -45.91
C TYR A 4 -58.09 -27.86 -45.39
N ALA A 5 -57.74 -28.99 -45.99
CA ALA A 5 -56.54 -29.75 -45.64
C ALA A 5 -55.27 -28.92 -45.88
N VAL A 6 -55.15 -28.29 -47.07
CA VAL A 6 -54.00 -27.44 -47.41
C VAL A 6 -53.84 -26.26 -46.44
N LYS A 7 -54.95 -25.60 -46.08
CA LYS A 7 -54.92 -24.47 -45.13
C LYS A 7 -54.56 -24.90 -43.70
N SER A 8 -54.96 -26.10 -43.29
CA SER A 8 -54.57 -26.68 -42.00
C SER A 8 -53.07 -26.97 -41.96
N ASP A 9 -52.53 -27.58 -43.01
CA ASP A 9 -51.11 -27.94 -43.10
C ASP A 9 -50.21 -26.68 -43.11
N GLU A 10 -50.61 -25.62 -43.82
CA GLU A 10 -49.91 -24.32 -43.79
C GLU A 10 -49.89 -23.72 -42.38
N GLN A 11 -50.98 -23.81 -41.62
CA GLN A 11 -51.04 -23.32 -40.24
C GLN A 11 -50.18 -24.15 -39.28
N HIS A 12 -50.14 -25.48 -39.46
CA HIS A 12 -49.28 -26.36 -38.67
C HIS A 12 -47.80 -26.09 -38.96
N LEU A 13 -47.42 -25.88 -40.23
CA LEU A 13 -46.06 -25.52 -40.61
C LEU A 13 -45.64 -24.16 -40.02
N ALA A 14 -46.49 -23.15 -40.10
CA ALA A 14 -46.21 -21.84 -39.50
C ALA A 14 -46.05 -21.94 -37.98
N SER A 15 -46.92 -22.71 -37.31
CA SER A 15 -46.84 -22.93 -35.86
C SER A 15 -45.56 -23.67 -35.45
N ALA A 16 -45.16 -24.69 -36.20
CA ALA A 16 -43.92 -25.43 -35.96
C ALA A 16 -42.68 -24.55 -36.16
N HIS A 17 -42.71 -23.64 -37.14
CA HIS A 17 -41.64 -22.67 -37.35
C HIS A 17 -41.46 -21.73 -36.16
N VAL A 18 -42.55 -21.11 -35.71
CA VAL A 18 -42.55 -20.22 -34.52
C VAL A 18 -42.11 -20.97 -33.27
N LEU A 19 -42.55 -22.23 -33.09
CA LEU A 19 -42.13 -23.05 -31.95
C LEU A 19 -40.61 -23.28 -31.95
N LYS A 20 -40.02 -23.57 -33.11
CA LYS A 20 -38.57 -23.77 -33.25
C LYS A 20 -37.78 -22.47 -32.99
N GLU A 21 -38.29 -21.34 -33.47
CA GLU A 21 -37.69 -20.03 -33.20
C GLU A 21 -37.71 -19.71 -31.70
N ASN A 22 -38.86 -19.91 -31.05
CA ASN A 22 -39.01 -19.72 -29.61
C ASN A 22 -38.09 -20.64 -28.80
N GLN A 23 -37.95 -21.91 -29.19
CA GLN A 23 -36.98 -22.82 -28.56
C GLN A 23 -35.54 -22.31 -28.70
N THR A 24 -35.18 -21.78 -29.88
CA THR A 24 -33.84 -21.23 -30.13
C THR A 24 -33.59 -19.98 -29.29
N LEU A 25 -34.58 -19.09 -29.18
CA LEU A 25 -34.48 -17.88 -28.35
C LEU A 25 -34.38 -18.22 -26.86
N LEU A 26 -35.18 -19.17 -26.38
CA LEU A 26 -35.09 -19.66 -25.01
C LEU A 26 -33.72 -20.26 -24.71
N GLN A 27 -33.16 -21.06 -25.62
CA GLN A 27 -31.82 -21.62 -25.43
C GLN A 27 -30.75 -20.53 -25.34
N LYS A 28 -30.82 -19.50 -26.20
CA LYS A 28 -29.91 -18.34 -26.15
C LYS A 28 -30.04 -17.59 -24.82
N LEU A 29 -31.27 -17.36 -24.37
CA LEU A 29 -31.55 -16.66 -23.12
C LEU A 29 -30.99 -17.43 -21.92
N VAL A 30 -31.17 -18.76 -21.88
CA VAL A 30 -30.61 -19.62 -20.82
C VAL A 30 -29.09 -19.54 -20.79
N THR A 31 -28.43 -19.65 -21.95
CA THR A 31 -26.97 -19.56 -22.02
C THR A 31 -26.45 -18.18 -21.60
N GLN A 32 -27.13 -17.10 -21.99
CA GLN A 32 -26.78 -15.75 -21.54
C GLN A 32 -26.92 -15.59 -20.03
N HIS A 33 -28.03 -16.04 -19.44
CA HIS A 33 -28.20 -15.98 -17.99
C HIS A 33 -27.15 -16.82 -17.23
N GLN A 34 -26.78 -17.98 -17.75
CA GLN A 34 -25.72 -18.79 -17.16
C GLN A 34 -24.36 -18.08 -17.21
N ALA A 35 -24.04 -17.41 -18.32
CA ALA A 35 -22.81 -16.66 -18.45
C ALA A 35 -22.75 -15.48 -17.46
N VAL A 36 -23.83 -14.70 -17.36
CA VAL A 36 -23.92 -13.58 -16.41
C VAL A 36 -23.82 -14.07 -14.96
N ALA A 37 -24.54 -15.15 -14.61
CA ALA A 37 -24.47 -15.70 -13.25
C ALA A 37 -23.05 -16.19 -12.89
N GLN A 38 -22.31 -16.74 -13.85
CA GLN A 38 -20.92 -17.14 -13.65
C GLN A 38 -19.99 -15.93 -13.48
N GLU A 39 -20.20 -14.86 -14.24
CA GLU A 39 -19.47 -13.61 -14.12
C GLU A 39 -19.71 -12.97 -12.74
N ASP A 40 -20.96 -12.89 -12.30
CA ASP A 40 -21.33 -12.38 -10.98
C ASP A 40 -20.66 -13.19 -9.86
N GLN A 41 -20.65 -14.52 -9.96
CA GLN A 41 -19.97 -15.39 -8.99
C GLN A 41 -18.46 -15.12 -8.94
N ASN A 42 -17.82 -14.90 -10.11
CA ASN A 42 -16.40 -14.62 -10.18
C ASN A 42 -16.08 -13.25 -9.54
N GLU A 43 -16.88 -12.22 -9.81
CA GLU A 43 -16.71 -10.90 -9.21
C GLU A 43 -16.95 -10.91 -7.70
N LEU A 44 -17.99 -11.62 -7.23
CA LEU A 44 -18.21 -11.84 -5.79
C LEU A 44 -17.03 -12.56 -5.13
N GLY A 45 -16.45 -13.56 -5.81
CA GLY A 45 -15.23 -14.23 -5.35
C GLY A 45 -14.06 -13.26 -5.16
N LYS A 46 -13.81 -12.39 -6.15
CA LYS A 46 -12.76 -11.35 -6.05
C LYS A 46 -13.02 -10.37 -4.92
N ILE A 47 -14.27 -9.96 -4.72
CA ILE A 47 -14.66 -9.05 -3.62
C ILE A 47 -14.38 -9.72 -2.28
N ASN A 48 -14.76 -10.99 -2.10
CA ASN A 48 -14.51 -11.73 -0.86
C ASN A 48 -13.01 -11.82 -0.56
N SER A 49 -12.18 -12.15 -1.55
CA SER A 49 -10.72 -12.19 -1.34
C SER A 49 -10.14 -10.83 -0.96
N ARG A 50 -10.67 -9.72 -1.50
CA ARG A 50 -10.27 -8.37 -1.11
C ARG A 50 -10.70 -8.04 0.32
N ILE A 51 -11.89 -8.46 0.74
CA ILE A 51 -12.38 -8.29 2.11
C ILE A 51 -11.48 -9.06 3.10
N ASP A 52 -11.09 -10.29 2.77
CA ASP A 52 -10.21 -11.10 3.61
C ASP A 52 -8.83 -10.44 3.78
N MET A 53 -8.25 -9.93 2.69
CA MET A 53 -6.97 -9.21 2.71
C MET A 53 -7.04 -7.94 3.58
N ILE A 54 -8.06 -7.10 3.36
CA ILE A 54 -8.26 -5.87 4.16
C ILE A 54 -8.45 -6.22 5.64
N SER A 55 -9.19 -7.29 5.94
CA SER A 55 -9.42 -7.73 7.32
C SER A 55 -8.11 -8.16 7.99
N ALA A 56 -7.24 -8.87 7.27
CA ALA A 56 -5.92 -9.25 7.77
C ALA A 56 -5.03 -8.01 8.03
N GLU A 57 -5.00 -7.05 7.10
CA GLU A 57 -4.25 -5.79 7.27
C GLU A 57 -4.74 -4.98 8.48
N ILE A 58 -6.06 -4.90 8.70
CA ILE A 58 -6.64 -4.23 9.87
C ILE A 58 -6.21 -4.90 11.17
N LEU A 59 -6.19 -6.23 11.22
CA LEU A 59 -5.72 -6.96 12.39
C LEU A 59 -4.24 -6.70 12.67
N GLN A 60 -3.41 -6.67 11.63
CA GLN A 60 -1.99 -6.33 11.75
C GLN A 60 -1.81 -4.90 12.28
N MET A 61 -2.45 -3.90 11.66
CA MET A 61 -2.37 -2.51 12.10
C MET A 61 -2.81 -2.34 13.56
N LYS A 62 -3.85 -3.06 13.99
CA LYS A 62 -4.32 -3.05 15.39
C LYS A 62 -3.24 -3.58 16.33
N SER A 63 -2.55 -4.66 15.95
CA SER A 63 -1.45 -5.23 16.74
C SER A 63 -0.27 -4.25 16.84
N GLU A 64 0.14 -3.66 15.71
CA GLU A 64 1.23 -2.68 15.66
C GLU A 64 0.93 -1.43 16.49
N THR A 65 -0.30 -0.92 16.40
CA THR A 65 -0.76 0.22 17.21
C THR A 65 -0.73 -0.11 18.70
N SER A 66 -1.18 -1.31 19.08
CA SER A 66 -1.17 -1.75 20.49
C SER A 66 0.27 -1.80 21.03
N LEU A 67 1.21 -2.35 20.27
CA LEU A 67 2.62 -2.39 20.62
C LEU A 67 3.23 -0.98 20.71
N ALA A 68 2.87 -0.07 19.80
CA ALA A 68 3.32 1.32 19.84
C ALA A 68 2.85 2.04 21.11
N VAL A 69 1.58 1.85 21.50
CA VAL A 69 1.02 2.41 22.73
C VAL A 69 1.74 1.86 23.97
N GLU A 70 2.01 0.55 24.02
CA GLU A 70 2.76 -0.07 25.11
C GLU A 70 4.17 0.52 25.26
N LYS A 71 4.89 0.66 24.14
CA LYS A 71 6.23 1.28 24.11
C LYS A 71 6.21 2.74 24.56
N ILE A 72 5.21 3.51 24.14
CA ILE A 72 5.04 4.91 24.55
C ILE A 72 4.80 5.00 26.05
N ASN A 73 3.93 4.14 26.60
CA ASN A 73 3.66 4.12 28.04
C ASN A 73 4.92 3.75 28.84
N THR A 74 5.66 2.73 28.39
CA THR A 74 6.93 2.35 29.03
C THR A 74 7.94 3.49 29.02
N LEU A 75 8.10 4.18 27.89
CA LEU A 75 9.00 5.34 27.77
C LEU A 75 8.55 6.49 28.67
N LYS A 76 7.25 6.79 28.69
CA LYS A 76 6.67 7.82 29.56
C LYS A 76 6.97 7.53 31.03
N ASP A 77 6.79 6.30 31.47
CA ASP A 77 7.06 5.90 32.85
C ASP A 77 8.55 6.03 33.17
N THR A 78 9.43 5.58 32.27
CA THR A 78 10.89 5.74 32.39
C THR A 78 11.30 7.22 32.49
N VAL A 79 10.73 8.10 31.66
CA VAL A 79 11.01 9.54 31.68
C VAL A 79 10.52 10.18 32.99
N ASN A 80 9.36 9.77 33.50
CA ASN A 80 8.84 10.27 34.78
C ASN A 80 9.70 9.82 35.98
N GLU A 81 10.41 8.69 35.87
CA GLU A 81 11.36 8.23 36.87
C GLU A 81 12.71 8.99 36.84
N ILE A 82 13.06 9.65 35.74
CA ILE A 82 14.23 10.53 35.66
C ILE A 82 13.95 11.76 36.53
N LYS A 83 14.56 11.79 37.71
CA LYS A 83 14.47 12.95 38.60
C LYS A 83 15.16 14.16 37.93
N PRO A 84 14.56 15.35 37.98
CA PRO A 84 15.25 16.57 37.56
C PRO A 84 16.61 16.69 38.26
N GLY A 85 17.70 16.75 37.48
CA GLY A 85 19.06 16.86 38.01
C GLY A 85 19.86 15.56 38.20
N THR A 86 19.34 14.38 37.80
CA THR A 86 20.11 13.11 37.86
C THR A 86 20.83 12.74 36.56
N LEU A 87 20.64 13.51 35.48
CA LEU A 87 21.47 13.39 34.28
C LEU A 87 22.85 13.97 34.58
N VAL A 88 23.79 13.10 34.93
CA VAL A 88 25.21 13.43 35.03
C VAL A 88 25.85 13.03 33.72
N PHE A 89 26.30 14.01 32.94
CA PHE A 89 27.21 13.73 31.82
C PHE A 89 28.59 13.53 32.40
N ASP A 90 29.28 12.45 32.01
CA ASP A 90 30.66 12.24 32.43
C ASP A 90 31.52 13.41 31.94
N LYS A 91 32.40 13.89 32.82
CA LYS A 91 33.23 15.07 32.57
C LYS A 91 34.08 14.91 31.31
N ASP A 92 34.45 13.66 31.01
CA ASP A 92 35.26 13.25 29.86
C ASP A 92 34.48 13.37 28.53
N ASP A 93 33.14 13.35 28.56
CA ASP A 93 32.27 13.55 27.39
C ASP A 93 31.96 15.04 27.13
N LEU A 94 32.09 15.89 28.15
CA LEU A 94 31.73 17.32 28.08
C LEU A 94 32.85 18.20 27.51
N TYR A 95 34.10 17.78 27.63
CA TYR A 95 35.26 18.51 27.15
C TYR A 95 36.28 17.53 26.58
N PRO A 96 36.20 17.17 25.28
CA PRO A 96 37.31 16.49 24.64
C PRO A 96 38.58 17.34 24.81
N ASP A 97 39.74 16.72 24.99
CA ASP A 97 41.06 17.36 25.24
C ASP A 97 41.57 18.28 24.10
N TRP A 98 40.70 18.68 23.17
CA TRP A 98 41.07 19.64 22.15
C TRP A 98 41.32 21.00 22.82
N ASP A 99 42.54 21.50 22.67
CA ASP A 99 42.92 22.83 23.13
C ASP A 99 42.09 23.87 22.37
N VAL A 100 41.10 24.44 23.06
CA VAL A 100 40.21 25.49 22.53
C VAL A 100 40.86 26.87 22.56
N THR A 101 42.10 26.99 23.04
CA THR A 101 42.86 28.23 22.94
C THR A 101 43.50 28.29 21.56
N GLY A 102 42.79 28.93 20.63
CA GLY A 102 43.37 29.34 19.35
C GLY A 102 44.70 30.08 19.56
N PRO A 103 45.55 30.17 18.52
CA PRO A 103 46.90 30.73 18.67
C PRO A 103 46.86 32.10 19.36
N ALA A 104 47.77 32.29 20.32
CA ALA A 104 47.89 33.53 21.09
C ALA A 104 47.94 34.76 20.18
N ALA A 105 47.39 35.89 20.64
CA ALA A 105 47.22 37.10 19.82
C ALA A 105 48.54 37.71 19.28
N ASP A 106 49.70 37.27 19.79
CA ASP A 106 51.03 37.64 19.34
C ASP A 106 51.66 36.65 18.33
N HIS A 107 50.96 35.56 18.00
CA HIS A 107 51.40 34.58 17.02
C HIS A 107 51.25 35.13 15.59
N THR A 108 52.19 35.98 15.21
CA THR A 108 52.32 36.42 13.82
C THR A 108 53.11 35.36 13.06
N VAL A 109 52.44 34.55 12.23
CA VAL A 109 53.13 33.64 11.30
C VAL A 109 53.76 34.47 10.20
N GLN A 110 55.02 34.87 10.39
CA GLN A 110 55.84 35.54 9.38
C GLN A 110 56.36 34.50 8.39
N TYR A 111 55.65 34.35 7.26
CA TYR A 111 56.17 33.56 6.14
C TYR A 111 57.31 34.33 5.46
N LYS A 112 58.46 33.68 5.24
CA LYS A 112 59.52 34.28 4.43
C LYS A 112 59.01 34.37 2.98
N LYS A 113 59.26 35.49 2.29
CA LYS A 113 58.81 35.75 0.91
C LYS A 113 59.10 34.58 -0.05
N ALA A 114 60.24 33.90 0.14
CA ALA A 114 60.67 32.75 -0.66
C ALA A 114 59.75 31.52 -0.52
N ASP A 115 59.10 31.34 0.63
CA ASP A 115 58.19 30.21 0.89
C ASP A 115 56.81 30.46 0.25
N LEU A 116 56.41 31.72 0.12
CA LEU A 116 55.17 32.11 -0.58
C LEU A 116 55.31 32.06 -2.10
N GLU A 117 56.47 32.42 -2.65
CA GLU A 117 56.72 32.36 -4.11
C GLU A 117 56.68 30.91 -4.63
N ARG A 118 57.09 29.91 -3.83
CA ARG A 118 56.98 28.48 -4.19
C ARG A 118 55.56 27.92 -4.23
N LEU A 119 54.61 28.57 -3.57
CA LEU A 119 53.21 28.14 -3.53
C LEU A 119 52.40 28.65 -4.72
N VAL A 120 52.89 29.65 -5.45
CA VAL A 120 52.20 30.23 -6.61
C VAL A 120 52.62 29.56 -7.93
N ASP A 121 53.79 28.91 -7.98
CA ASP A 121 54.30 28.21 -9.17
C ASP A 121 53.88 26.72 -9.27
N LYS A 122 52.76 26.31 -8.66
CA LYS A 122 52.09 25.02 -8.90
C LYS A 122 50.66 25.23 -9.33
#